data_AF-A0A7I7YX83-F1
#
_entry.id   AF-A0A7I7YX83-F1
#
_cell.length_a   1.000
_cell.length_b   1.000
_cell.length_c   1.000
_cell.angle_alpha   90.00
_cell.angle_beta   90.00
_cell.angle_gamma   90.00
#
_symmetry.space_group_name_H-M   'P 1'
#
loop_
_entity.id
_entity.type
_entity.pdbx_description
1 polymer ?
#
loop_
_entity_poly.entity_id
_entity_poly.type
_entity_poly.pdbx_seq_one_letter_code
_entity_poly.pdbx_strand_id
1 'polypeptide(L)'
;MTPQRLEIPKSQWSVSDISAVRDALSEAGADPERARSWCGSVELVFDEVPPGHPYRDPAIVAFLEKAYSEIPHLLYFLNPDRSTGVLDTFYAAMGALDHTPLGVWVLWSDELAEVFFQRLTDAAEFAIRQGDDWVAVVESYEYDAAQTRFTEIRELLIARGALPA
;
A
#
# COMPACT_ATOMS: atom_id res chain seq x y z
N MET A 1 -14.18 6.70 10.94
CA MET A 1 -14.31 7.04 9.51
C MET A 1 -14.76 5.79 8.78
N THR A 2 -15.68 5.89 7.82
CA THR A 2 -16.11 4.72 7.02
C THR A 2 -15.05 4.47 5.95
N PRO A 3 -14.47 3.27 5.83
CA PRO A 3 -13.48 2.97 4.81
C PRO A 3 -14.08 3.11 3.40
N GLN A 4 -13.29 3.64 2.48
CA GLN A 4 -13.63 3.74 1.07
C GLN A 4 -13.39 2.38 0.41
N ARG A 5 -14.45 1.71 -0.03
CA ARG A 5 -14.32 0.40 -0.67
C ARG A 5 -14.26 0.55 -2.17
N LEU A 6 -13.15 0.13 -2.76
CA LEU A 6 -13.01 -0.02 -4.20
C LEU A 6 -13.34 -1.46 -4.56
N GLU A 7 -14.55 -1.65 -5.11
CA GLU A 7 -14.99 -2.95 -5.63
C GLU A 7 -14.30 -3.23 -6.96
N ILE A 8 -13.60 -4.35 -7.03
CA ILE A 8 -12.80 -4.78 -8.19
C ILE A 8 -13.48 -6.03 -8.76
N PRO A 9 -14.19 -5.91 -9.89
CA PRO A 9 -14.85 -7.04 -10.50
C PRO A 9 -13.84 -8.06 -11.02
N LYS A 10 -14.26 -9.33 -11.08
CA LYS A 10 -13.44 -10.43 -11.62
C LYS A 10 -12.91 -10.18 -13.01
N SER A 11 -13.71 -9.53 -13.86
CA SER A 11 -13.29 -9.14 -15.21
C SER A 11 -12.07 -8.22 -15.24
N GLN A 12 -11.75 -7.54 -14.15
CA GLN A 12 -10.57 -6.69 -14.02
C GLN A 12 -9.40 -7.46 -13.40
N TRP A 13 -9.59 -8.06 -12.22
CA TRP A 13 -8.48 -8.72 -11.53
C TRP A 13 -8.00 -9.99 -12.22
N SER A 14 -8.85 -10.70 -12.98
CA SER A 14 -8.41 -11.90 -13.72
C SER A 14 -7.47 -11.62 -14.89
N VAL A 15 -7.38 -10.36 -15.33
CA VAL A 15 -6.53 -9.92 -16.45
C VAL A 15 -5.57 -8.79 -16.05
N SER A 16 -5.41 -8.56 -14.74
CA SER A 16 -4.59 -7.49 -14.19
C SER A 16 -4.93 -6.11 -14.78
N ASP A 17 -6.21 -5.79 -14.96
CA ASP A 17 -6.65 -4.46 -15.37
C ASP A 17 -6.88 -3.57 -14.15
N ILE A 18 -5.90 -2.72 -13.83
CA ILE A 18 -5.96 -1.81 -12.68
C ILE A 18 -6.59 -0.44 -13.03
N SER A 19 -7.15 -0.26 -14.23
CA SER A 19 -7.61 1.05 -14.72
C SER A 19 -8.57 1.74 -13.75
N ALA A 20 -9.59 1.04 -13.25
CA ALA A 20 -10.57 1.60 -12.33
C ALA A 20 -9.93 2.07 -11.00
N VAL A 21 -8.99 1.28 -10.44
CA VAL A 21 -8.27 1.66 -9.21
C VAL A 21 -7.38 2.87 -9.49
N ARG A 22 -6.62 2.85 -10.58
CA ARG A 22 -5.73 3.95 -10.96
C ARG A 22 -6.50 5.23 -11.18
N ASP A 23 -7.63 5.17 -11.88
CA ASP A 23 -8.45 6.34 -12.19
C ASP A 23 -9.08 6.92 -10.92
N ALA A 24 -9.63 6.06 -10.05
CA ALA A 24 -10.21 6.48 -8.78
C ALA A 24 -9.19 7.14 -7.84
N LEU A 25 -8.00 6.56 -7.71
CA LEU A 25 -6.94 7.12 -6.87
C LEU A 25 -6.31 8.37 -7.48
N SER A 26 -6.20 8.45 -8.81
CA SER A 26 -5.75 9.66 -9.50
C SER A 26 -6.74 10.81 -9.33
N GLU A 27 -8.04 10.54 -9.43
CA GLU A 27 -9.09 11.52 -9.18
C GLU A 27 -9.09 11.99 -7.72
N ALA A 28 -8.93 11.07 -6.77
CA ALA A 28 -8.81 11.41 -5.35
C ALA A 28 -7.54 12.24 -5.07
N GLY A 29 -6.42 11.89 -5.70
CA GLY A 29 -5.13 12.56 -5.55
C GLY A 29 -5.00 13.92 -6.25
N ALA A 30 -5.95 14.27 -7.12
CA ALA A 30 -5.97 15.56 -7.82
C ALA A 30 -6.43 16.73 -6.93
N ASP A 31 -7.10 16.43 -5.82
CA ASP A 31 -7.53 17.42 -4.82
C ASP A 31 -6.91 17.07 -3.45
N PRO A 32 -6.05 17.93 -2.87
CA PRO A 32 -5.44 17.68 -1.58
C PRO A 32 -6.42 17.41 -0.44
N GLU A 33 -7.58 18.08 -0.40
CA GLU A 33 -8.57 17.83 0.65
C GLU A 33 -9.16 16.42 0.52
N ARG A 34 -9.50 16.03 -0.70
CA ARG A 34 -9.99 14.68 -0.99
C ARG A 34 -8.93 13.62 -0.72
N ALA A 35 -7.69 13.83 -1.15
CA ALA A 35 -6.59 12.91 -0.90
C ALA A 35 -6.42 12.62 0.60
N ARG A 36 -6.37 13.67 1.43
CA ARG A 36 -6.29 13.55 2.90
C ARG A 36 -7.50 12.84 3.49
N SER A 37 -8.70 13.09 2.97
CA SER A 37 -9.90 12.38 3.43
C SER A 37 -9.91 10.87 3.08
N TRP A 38 -9.10 10.46 2.08
CA TRP A 38 -8.95 9.08 1.66
C TRP A 38 -7.71 8.39 2.26
N CYS A 39 -6.78 9.16 2.84
CA CYS A 39 -5.57 8.66 3.47
C CYS A 39 -5.88 7.54 4.47
N GLY A 40 -5.20 6.41 4.33
CA GLY A 40 -5.33 5.27 5.24
C GLY A 40 -6.75 4.68 5.34
N SER A 41 -7.60 4.87 4.33
CA SER A 41 -9.03 4.52 4.41
C SER A 41 -9.53 3.59 3.31
N VAL A 42 -8.72 3.35 2.27
CA VAL A 42 -9.12 2.58 1.09
C VAL A 42 -8.97 1.09 1.34
N GLU A 43 -10.05 0.33 1.13
CA GLU A 43 -10.07 -1.12 1.10
C GLU A 43 -10.29 -1.60 -0.34
N LEU A 44 -9.39 -2.45 -0.84
CA LEU A 44 -9.57 -3.12 -2.14
C LEU A 44 -10.41 -4.38 -1.93
N VAL A 45 -11.59 -4.44 -2.53
CA VAL A 45 -12.53 -5.55 -2.38
C VAL A 45 -12.64 -6.27 -3.70
N PHE A 46 -12.22 -7.53 -3.75
CA PHE A 46 -12.24 -8.34 -4.96
C PHE A 46 -13.53 -9.17 -5.03
N ASP A 47 -14.30 -9.00 -6.11
CA ASP A 47 -15.55 -9.74 -6.30
C ASP A 47 -15.31 -11.25 -6.36
N GLU A 48 -16.29 -12.00 -5.84
CA GLU A 48 -16.27 -13.47 -5.73
C GLU A 48 -15.19 -14.03 -4.79
N VAL A 49 -14.46 -13.17 -4.07
CA VAL A 49 -13.38 -13.56 -3.16
C VAL A 49 -13.78 -13.25 -1.72
N PRO A 50 -13.86 -14.25 -0.84
CA PRO A 50 -14.14 -14.01 0.57
C PRO A 50 -13.11 -13.07 1.19
N PRO A 51 -13.52 -12.20 2.13
CA PRO A 51 -12.59 -11.34 2.84
C PRO A 51 -11.54 -12.16 3.61
N GLY A 52 -10.35 -11.59 3.77
CA GLY A 52 -9.30 -12.08 4.67
C GLY A 52 -8.00 -12.48 3.99
N HIS A 53 -8.04 -13.18 2.85
CA HIS A 53 -6.82 -13.65 2.18
C HIS A 53 -6.88 -13.59 0.64
N PRO A 54 -7.17 -12.42 0.03
CA PRO A 54 -7.30 -12.30 -1.42
C PRO A 54 -5.99 -12.65 -2.15
N TYR A 55 -4.85 -12.50 -1.48
CA TYR A 55 -3.52 -12.89 -1.99
C TYR A 55 -3.32 -14.39 -2.25
N ARG A 56 -4.29 -15.26 -1.92
CA ARG A 56 -4.21 -16.68 -2.28
C ARG A 56 -4.57 -16.96 -3.73
N ASP A 57 -5.23 -16.02 -4.42
CA ASP A 57 -5.49 -16.13 -5.86
C ASP A 57 -4.31 -15.50 -6.63
N PRO A 58 -3.56 -16.28 -7.45
CA PRO A 58 -2.44 -15.74 -8.22
C PRO A 58 -2.83 -14.60 -9.16
N ALA A 59 -4.07 -14.55 -9.65
CA ALA A 59 -4.52 -13.46 -10.52
C ALA A 59 -4.66 -12.14 -9.73
N ILE A 60 -5.08 -12.22 -8.47
CA ILE A 60 -5.13 -11.04 -7.59
C ILE A 60 -3.72 -10.58 -7.23
N VAL A 61 -2.79 -11.51 -6.98
CA VAL A 61 -1.37 -11.17 -6.77
C VAL A 61 -0.81 -10.43 -7.99
N ALA A 62 -1.04 -10.93 -9.21
CA ALA A 62 -0.62 -10.27 -10.44
C ALA A 62 -1.29 -8.89 -10.65
N PHE A 63 -2.55 -8.73 -10.23
CA PHE A 63 -3.22 -7.42 -10.22
C PHE A 63 -2.53 -6.45 -9.25
N LEU A 64 -2.22 -6.90 -8.03
CA LEU A 64 -1.58 -6.08 -7.00
C LEU A 64 -0.14 -5.71 -7.37
N GLU A 65 0.63 -6.64 -7.94
CA GLU A 65 1.95 -6.39 -8.52
C GLU A 65 1.91 -5.21 -9.50
N LYS A 66 0.93 -5.22 -10.40
CA LYS A 66 0.72 -4.13 -11.35
C LYS A 66 0.30 -2.84 -10.65
N ALA A 67 -0.59 -2.90 -9.66
CA ALA A 67 -1.02 -1.73 -8.88
C ALA A 67 0.16 -1.07 -8.16
N TYR A 68 1.02 -1.85 -7.48
CA TYR A 68 2.21 -1.32 -6.80
C TYR A 68 3.29 -0.82 -7.78
N SER A 69 3.35 -1.34 -9.01
CA SER A 69 4.30 -0.84 -10.00
C SER A 69 3.84 0.46 -10.70
N GLU A 70 2.54 0.62 -10.95
CA GLU A 70 1.98 1.81 -11.62
C GLU A 70 1.58 2.94 -10.66
N ILE A 71 1.34 2.64 -9.38
CA ILE A 71 0.91 3.61 -8.36
C ILE A 71 1.91 3.59 -7.19
N PRO A 72 3.04 4.31 -7.29
CA PRO A 72 4.12 4.23 -6.31
C PRO A 72 3.68 4.56 -4.87
N HIS A 73 2.75 5.49 -4.72
CA HIS A 73 2.22 5.97 -3.44
C HIS A 73 0.96 5.21 -3.00
N LEU A 74 0.68 4.01 -3.54
CA LEU A 74 -0.54 3.26 -3.22
C LEU A 74 -0.78 3.09 -1.71
N LEU A 75 0.29 2.86 -0.93
CA LEU A 75 0.21 2.73 0.53
C LEU A 75 -0.34 3.99 1.24
N TYR A 76 -0.27 5.18 0.62
CA TYR A 76 -0.89 6.38 1.20
C TYR A 76 -2.41 6.22 1.36
N PHE A 77 -3.06 5.58 0.38
CA PHE A 77 -4.52 5.43 0.37
C PHE A 77 -5.00 4.21 1.16
N LEU A 78 -4.25 3.10 1.09
CA LEU A 78 -4.70 1.82 1.62
C LEU A 78 -4.87 1.86 3.15
N ASN A 79 -5.90 1.19 3.66
CA ASN A 79 -6.17 1.09 5.08
C ASN A 79 -5.09 0.23 5.78
N PRO A 80 -4.30 0.79 6.70
CA PRO A 80 -3.24 0.06 7.38
C PRO A 80 -3.77 -0.91 8.44
N ASP A 81 -5.06 -0.98 8.74
CA ASP A 81 -5.58 -1.94 9.72
C ASP A 81 -5.23 -3.39 9.32
N ARG A 82 -4.58 -4.13 10.22
CA ARG A 82 -4.14 -5.52 9.98
C ARG A 82 -5.26 -6.45 9.52
N SER A 83 -6.49 -6.21 9.95
CA SER A 83 -7.66 -7.02 9.57
C SER A 83 -8.04 -6.88 8.10
N THR A 84 -7.58 -5.82 7.43
CA THR A 84 -7.79 -5.61 5.99
C THR A 84 -6.83 -6.42 5.13
N GLY A 85 -5.73 -6.92 5.71
CA GLY A 85 -4.73 -7.72 5.01
C GLY A 85 -3.84 -6.94 4.05
N VAL A 86 -3.80 -5.59 4.13
CA VAL A 86 -3.01 -4.76 3.20
C VAL A 86 -1.53 -5.15 3.14
N LEU A 87 -0.88 -5.35 4.29
CA LEU A 87 0.52 -5.78 4.28
C LEU A 87 0.70 -7.22 3.79
N ASP A 88 -0.21 -8.14 4.10
CA ASP A 88 -0.15 -9.48 3.52
C ASP A 88 -0.23 -9.41 2.00
N THR A 89 -1.16 -8.61 1.46
CA THR A 89 -1.28 -8.42 0.00
C THR A 89 -0.07 -7.74 -0.62
N PHE A 90 0.57 -6.81 0.09
CA PHE A 90 1.82 -6.19 -0.34
C PHE A 90 2.95 -7.24 -0.43
N TYR A 91 3.18 -8.00 0.64
CA TYR A 91 4.24 -9.02 0.67
C TYR A 91 3.97 -10.13 -0.35
N ALA A 92 2.69 -10.46 -0.60
CA ALA A 92 2.32 -11.41 -1.64
C ALA A 92 2.74 -10.91 -3.03
N ALA A 93 2.40 -9.65 -3.33
CA ALA A 93 2.77 -9.00 -4.59
C ALA A 93 4.29 -8.90 -4.78
N MET A 94 5.07 -8.82 -3.70
CA MET A 94 6.53 -8.82 -3.78
C MET A 94 7.11 -10.24 -3.84
N GLY A 95 6.29 -11.30 -3.90
CA GLY A 95 6.75 -12.69 -3.89
C GLY A 95 7.38 -13.13 -2.57
N ALA A 96 7.09 -12.42 -1.48
CA ALA A 96 7.71 -12.60 -0.17
C ALA A 96 6.83 -13.36 0.84
N LEU A 97 5.67 -13.86 0.44
CA LEU A 97 4.88 -14.75 1.29
C LEU A 97 5.20 -16.21 1.04
N ASP A 98 5.51 -16.93 2.12
CA ASP A 98 5.61 -18.39 2.13
C ASP A 98 4.46 -19.02 2.91
N HIS A 99 3.88 -20.06 2.32
CA HIS A 99 2.75 -20.79 2.88
C HIS A 99 3.23 -22.11 3.47
N THR A 100 3.20 -22.20 4.79
CA THR A 100 3.56 -23.42 5.53
C THR A 100 2.31 -24.05 6.16
N PRO A 101 2.36 -25.33 6.57
CA PRO A 101 1.29 -25.93 7.37
C PRO A 101 1.01 -25.21 8.71
N LEU A 102 1.94 -24.38 9.18
CA LEU A 102 1.84 -23.64 10.44
C LEU A 102 1.28 -22.22 10.26
N GLY A 103 1.13 -21.75 9.02
CA GLY A 103 0.68 -20.40 8.72
C GLY A 103 1.41 -19.77 7.54
N VAL A 104 1.13 -18.48 7.34
CA VAL A 104 1.75 -17.63 6.33
C VAL A 104 2.90 -16.87 6.98
N TRP A 105 4.08 -16.87 6.34
CA TRP A 105 5.28 -16.20 6.82
C TRP A 105 5.79 -15.21 5.79
N VAL A 106 6.29 -14.07 6.24
CA VAL A 106 7.02 -13.12 5.38
C VAL A 106 8.47 -13.57 5.33
N LEU A 107 8.97 -13.86 4.14
CA LEU A 107 10.37 -14.13 3.86
C LEU A 107 11.12 -12.80 3.85
N TRP A 108 11.53 -12.35 5.03
CA TRP A 108 12.23 -11.07 5.19
C TRP A 108 13.65 -11.15 4.62
N SER A 109 13.97 -10.24 3.70
CA SER A 109 15.29 -10.03 3.13
C SER A 109 15.63 -8.55 3.09
N ASP A 110 16.91 -8.21 2.92
CA ASP A 110 17.36 -6.81 2.76
C ASP A 110 16.72 -6.16 1.53
N GLU A 111 16.54 -6.92 0.44
CA GLU A 111 15.88 -6.47 -0.79
C GLU A 111 14.40 -6.16 -0.56
N LEU A 112 13.69 -7.02 0.18
CA LEU A 112 12.30 -6.77 0.54
C LEU A 112 12.17 -5.54 1.44
N ALA A 113 13.09 -5.39 2.40
CA ALA A 113 13.13 -4.24 3.28
C ALA A 113 13.33 -2.95 2.48
N GLU A 114 14.28 -2.93 1.53
CA GLU A 114 14.53 -1.81 0.65
C GLU A 114 13.28 -1.45 -0.17
N VAL A 115 12.63 -2.43 -0.80
CA VAL A 115 11.39 -2.21 -1.56
C VAL A 115 10.28 -1.66 -0.67
N PHE A 116 10.09 -2.22 0.53
CA PHE A 116 9.08 -1.75 1.47
C PHE A 116 9.34 -0.29 1.90
N PHE A 117 10.59 0.06 2.24
CA PHE A 117 10.94 1.42 2.62
C PHE A 117 10.83 2.41 1.46
N GLN A 118 11.17 1.99 0.25
CA GLN A 118 10.95 2.78 -0.95
C GLN A 118 9.47 3.09 -1.13
N ARG A 119 8.56 2.13 -0.92
CA ARG A 119 7.10 2.35 -1.01
C ARG A 119 6.56 3.23 0.10
N LEU A 120 7.04 3.07 1.34
CA LEU A 120 6.67 3.99 2.42
C LEU A 120 7.17 5.41 2.16
N THR A 121 8.37 5.55 1.58
CA THR A 121 8.90 6.85 1.18
C THR A 121 8.07 7.48 0.07
N ASP A 122 7.63 6.70 -0.93
CA ASP A 122 6.76 7.20 -2.01
C ASP A 122 5.39 7.67 -1.46
N ALA A 123 4.83 6.95 -0.48
CA ALA A 123 3.61 7.35 0.22
C ALA A 123 3.80 8.61 1.06
N ALA A 124 4.91 8.70 1.80
CA ALA A 124 5.26 9.87 2.61
C ALA A 124 5.50 11.12 1.75
N GLU A 125 6.20 10.98 0.64
CA GLU A 125 6.42 12.06 -0.33
C GLU A 125 5.09 12.56 -0.90
N PHE A 126 4.18 11.63 -1.23
CA PHE A 126 2.84 11.99 -1.67
C PHE A 126 2.08 12.76 -0.58
N ALA A 127 2.09 12.28 0.67
CA ALA A 127 1.48 12.95 1.82
C ALA A 127 1.97 14.41 1.95
N ILE A 128 3.28 14.64 1.86
CA ILE A 128 3.86 16.00 1.90
C ILE A 128 3.30 16.88 0.79
N ARG A 129 3.24 16.38 -0.45
CA ARG A 129 2.70 17.14 -1.59
C ARG A 129 1.22 17.48 -1.40
N GLN A 130 0.47 16.63 -0.71
CA GLN A 130 -0.92 16.88 -0.35
C GLN A 130 -1.10 17.73 0.92
N GLY A 131 -0.01 18.20 1.54
CA GLY A 131 -0.07 18.96 2.79
C GLY A 131 -0.58 18.14 3.98
N ASP A 132 -0.30 16.84 3.98
CA ASP A 132 -0.70 15.86 4.99
C ASP A 132 0.45 15.49 5.94
N ASP A 133 0.13 14.80 7.03
CA ASP A 133 1.12 14.30 7.98
C ASP A 133 1.75 12.99 7.50
N TRP A 134 2.90 13.11 6.83
CA TRP A 134 3.65 11.97 6.34
C TRP A 134 4.18 11.06 7.47
N VAL A 135 4.36 11.59 8.68
CA VAL A 135 4.82 10.80 9.83
C VAL A 135 3.75 9.80 10.21
N ALA A 136 2.51 10.28 10.36
CA ALA A 136 1.35 9.44 10.65
C ALA A 136 1.13 8.35 9.58
N VAL A 137 1.37 8.67 8.30
CA VAL A 137 1.30 7.68 7.21
C VAL A 137 2.30 6.55 7.42
N VAL A 138 3.57 6.87 7.69
CA VAL A 138 4.62 5.87 7.91
C VAL A 138 4.35 5.05 9.16
N GLU A 139 4.08 5.70 10.29
CA GLU A 139 3.84 5.05 11.58
C GLU A 139 2.65 4.08 11.53
N SER A 140 1.67 4.33 10.66
CA SER A 140 0.50 3.45 10.51
C SER A 140 0.87 2.04 9.99
N TYR A 141 1.98 1.90 9.27
CA TYR A 141 2.51 0.63 8.78
C TYR A 141 3.62 0.05 9.66
N GLU A 142 4.18 0.84 10.57
CA GLU A 142 5.25 0.45 11.48
C GLU A 142 4.69 0.05 12.85
N TYR A 143 4.28 -1.21 12.98
CA TYR A 143 3.62 -1.68 14.20
C TYR A 143 4.54 -1.92 15.40
N ASP A 144 5.85 -1.81 15.23
CA ASP A 144 6.84 -1.91 16.31
C ASP A 144 7.66 -0.62 16.34
N ALA A 145 7.40 0.23 17.34
CA ALA A 145 8.11 1.48 17.55
C ALA A 145 9.61 1.29 17.79
N ALA A 146 10.06 0.09 18.19
CA ALA A 146 11.49 -0.23 18.31
C ALA A 146 12.17 -0.50 16.95
N GLN A 147 11.38 -0.66 15.88
CA GLN A 147 11.84 -0.97 14.53
C GLN A 147 11.46 0.13 13.52
N THR A 148 11.07 1.31 14.01
CA THR A 148 10.73 2.44 13.13
C THR A 148 11.92 2.82 12.25
N ARG A 149 11.64 3.03 10.96
CA ARG A 149 12.60 3.46 9.93
C ARG A 149 12.37 4.91 9.54
N PHE A 150 11.76 5.65 10.45
CA PHE A 150 11.49 7.07 10.32
C PHE A 150 12.74 7.87 9.91
N THR A 151 13.90 7.55 10.49
CA THR A 151 15.15 8.26 10.18
C THR A 151 15.58 8.02 8.73
N GLU A 152 15.59 6.76 8.29
CA GLU A 152 15.95 6.36 6.93
C GLU A 152 14.98 6.96 5.90
N ILE A 153 13.67 6.92 6.15
CA ILE A 153 12.66 7.53 5.28
C ILE A 153 12.85 9.04 5.23
N ARG A 154 13.11 9.70 6.38
CA ARG A 154 13.38 11.15 6.42
C ARG A 154 14.60 11.52 5.58
N GLU A 155 15.70 10.78 5.69
CA GLU A 155 16.91 11.01 4.89
C GLU A 155 16.63 10.88 3.39
N LEU A 156 15.86 9.86 2.98
CA LEU A 156 15.43 9.70 1.59
C LEU A 156 14.54 10.87 1.13
N LEU A 157 13.61 11.35 1.95
CA LEU A 157 12.76 12.49 1.62
C LEU A 157 13.57 13.79 1.46
N ILE A 158 14.59 14.01 2.29
CA ILE A 158 15.54 15.13 2.15
C ILE A 158 16.33 14.99 0.84
N ALA A 159 16.86 13.79 0.57
CA ALA A 159 17.62 13.52 -0.66
C ALA A 159 16.79 13.73 -1.93
N ARG A 160 15.48 13.47 -1.88
CA ARG A 160 14.52 13.75 -2.96
C ARG A 160 14.07 15.21 -3.05
N GLY A 161 14.42 16.05 -2.08
CA GLY A 161 13.99 17.44 -2.01
C GLY A 161 12.52 17.62 -1.55
N ALA A 162 11.91 16.57 -1.00
CA ALA A 162 10.56 16.65 -0.44
C ALA A 162 10.54 17.34 0.94
N LEU A 163 11.65 17.25 1.68
CA LEU A 163 11.86 17.92 2.97
C LEU A 163 13.12 18.80 2.93
N PRO A 164 13.18 19.87 3.74
CA PRO A 164 14.43 20.59 3.99
C PRO A 164 15.40 19.74 4.81
N ALA A 165 16.70 19.92 4.53
CA ALA A 165 17.81 19.27 5.26
C ALA A 165 17.91 19.74 6.72
#